data_AF-W4RRK8-F1
#
_entry.id   AF-W4RRK8-F1
#
_cell.length_a   1.000
_cell.length_b   1.000
_cell.length_c   1.000
_cell.angle_alpha   90.00
_cell.angle_beta   90.00
_cell.angle_gamma   90.00
#
_symmetry.space_group_name_H-M   'P 1'
#
loop_
_entity.id
_entity.type
_entity.pdbx_description
1 polymer ?
#
loop_
_entity_poly.entity_id
_entity_poly.type
_entity_poly.pdbx_seq_one_letter_code
_entity_poly.pdbx_strand_id
1 'polypeptide(L)'
;MGILAAIAVPVYGHFMEEYKEDLCEVNRVGMARLYQEFLIVEQIDHSSAVFVEFSHSRMDGEVCPVGGELNFVDGTVECSVHGDNDSEDEEEENKDSEVPFL
;
A
#
# COMPACT_ATOMS: atom_id res chain seq x y z
N MET A 1 38.67 5.30 -6.33
CA MET A 1 37.24 5.53 -6.67
C MET A 1 36.34 4.33 -6.38
N GLY A 2 36.82 3.07 -6.39
CA GLY A 2 35.96 1.90 -6.16
C GLY A 2 35.36 1.75 -4.74
N ILE A 3 36.07 2.19 -3.69
CA ILE A 3 35.61 2.01 -2.30
C ILE A 3 34.38 2.89 -1.98
N LEU A 4 34.36 4.12 -2.48
CA LEU A 4 33.22 5.03 -2.28
C LEU A 4 31.98 4.52 -3.02
N ALA A 5 32.15 3.99 -4.23
CA ALA A 5 31.05 3.39 -4.99
C ALA A 5 30.50 2.13 -4.30
N ALA A 6 31.35 1.30 -3.70
CA ALA A 6 30.95 0.06 -3.02
C ALA A 6 30.11 0.30 -1.74
N ILE A 7 30.29 1.43 -1.06
CA ILE A 7 29.48 1.82 0.11
C ILE A 7 28.22 2.56 -0.34
N ALA A 8 28.32 3.41 -1.36
CA ALA A 8 27.20 4.18 -1.87
C ALA A 8 26.06 3.26 -2.37
N VAL A 9 26.36 2.27 -3.21
CA VAL A 9 25.34 1.40 -3.84
C VAL A 9 24.37 0.74 -2.85
N PRO A 10 24.82 -0.03 -1.83
CA PRO A 10 23.91 -0.68 -0.90
C PRO A 10 23.15 0.32 -0.02
N VAL A 11 23.78 1.42 0.36
CA VAL A 11 23.14 2.48 1.15
C VAL A 11 22.01 3.16 0.37
N TYR A 12 22.25 3.52 -0.89
CA TYR A 12 21.21 4.07 -1.77
C TYR A 12 20.08 3.07 -2.02
N GLY A 13 20.39 1.77 -2.11
CA GLY A 13 19.37 0.72 -2.28
C GLY A 13 18.36 0.68 -1.12
N HIS A 14 18.86 0.60 0.12
CA HIS A 14 18.01 0.54 1.31
C HIS A 14 17.15 1.80 1.47
N PHE A 15 17.74 2.98 1.31
CA PHE A 15 16.97 4.23 1.36
C PHE A 15 15.88 4.25 0.30
N MET A 16 16.18 3.78 -0.92
CA MET A 16 15.21 3.78 -2.01
C MET A 16 14.02 2.85 -1.75
N GLU A 17 14.19 1.74 -1.03
CA GLU A 17 13.07 0.86 -0.66
C GLU A 17 12.16 1.52 0.37
N GLU A 18 12.72 2.06 1.45
CA GLU A 18 11.98 2.78 2.50
C GLU A 18 11.19 3.96 1.92
N TYR A 19 11.81 4.76 1.04
CA TYR A 19 11.13 5.86 0.37
C TYR A 19 9.95 5.42 -0.50
N LYS A 20 9.98 4.22 -1.09
CA LYS A 20 8.89 3.72 -1.93
C LYS A 20 7.69 3.29 -1.11
N GLU A 21 7.93 2.73 0.08
CA GLU A 21 6.89 2.37 1.03
C GLU A 21 6.18 3.61 1.56
N ASP A 22 6.95 4.61 2.02
CA ASP A 22 6.42 5.90 2.48
C ASP A 22 5.56 6.60 1.42
N LEU A 23 6.05 6.61 0.17
CA LEU A 23 5.29 7.19 -0.95
C LEU A 23 3.99 6.43 -1.20
N CYS A 24 4.02 5.10 -1.10
CA CYS A 24 2.82 4.29 -1.25
C CYS A 24 1.80 4.61 -0.15
N GLU A 25 2.23 4.73 1.11
CA GLU A 25 1.36 5.09 2.24
C GLU A 25 0.69 6.46 2.02
N VAL A 26 1.49 7.49 1.74
CA VAL A 26 0.96 8.85 1.50
C VAL A 26 -0.02 8.86 0.35
N ASN A 27 0.29 8.15 -0.73
CA ASN A 27 -0.58 8.04 -1.89
C ASN A 27 -1.89 7.33 -1.56
N ARG A 28 -1.86 6.21 -0.83
CA ARG A 28 -3.06 5.47 -0.40
C ARG A 28 -3.98 6.34 0.46
N VAL A 29 -3.42 7.03 1.46
CA VAL A 29 -4.20 7.92 2.34
C VAL A 29 -4.80 9.10 1.57
N GLY A 30 -4.01 9.72 0.69
CA GLY A 30 -4.48 10.82 -0.16
C GLY A 30 -5.60 10.38 -1.11
N MET A 31 -5.39 9.24 -1.75
CA MET A 31 -6.33 8.67 -2.71
C MET A 31 -7.65 8.26 -2.06
N ALA A 32 -7.62 7.66 -0.85
CA ALA A 32 -8.81 7.32 -0.10
C ALA A 32 -9.69 8.55 0.14
N ARG A 33 -9.07 9.66 0.58
CA ARG A 33 -9.78 10.93 0.82
C ARG A 33 -10.39 11.50 -0.45
N LEU A 34 -9.59 11.60 -1.52
CA LEU A 34 -10.07 12.14 -2.80
C LEU A 34 -11.19 11.29 -3.41
N TYR A 35 -11.11 9.98 -3.26
CA TYR A 35 -12.14 9.08 -3.77
C TYR A 35 -13.44 9.18 -2.95
N GLN A 36 -13.35 9.23 -1.63
CA GLN A 36 -14.52 9.46 -0.77
C GLN A 36 -15.22 10.79 -1.12
N GLU A 37 -14.44 11.87 -1.29
CA GLU A 37 -14.98 13.17 -1.73
C GLU A 37 -15.67 13.05 -3.08
N PHE A 38 -15.08 12.34 -4.04
CA PHE A 38 -15.65 12.09 -5.36
C PHE A 38 -17.00 11.36 -5.26
N LEU A 39 -17.11 10.28 -4.47
CA LEU A 39 -18.37 9.56 -4.26
C LEU A 39 -19.48 10.47 -3.71
N ILE A 40 -19.13 11.33 -2.74
CA ILE A 40 -20.08 12.27 -2.12
C ILE A 40 -20.52 13.35 -3.12
N VAL A 41 -19.57 13.95 -3.85
CA VAL A 41 -19.84 15.05 -4.78
C VAL A 41 -20.66 14.58 -5.97
N GLU A 42 -20.34 13.43 -6.55
CA GLU A 42 -21.05 12.87 -7.70
C GLU A 42 -22.33 12.11 -7.31
N GLN A 43 -22.55 11.88 -6.01
CA GLN A 43 -23.67 11.10 -5.47
C GLN A 43 -23.76 9.69 -6.07
N ILE A 44 -22.61 9.02 -6.16
CA ILE A 44 -22.52 7.65 -6.65
C ILE A 44 -22.02 6.72 -5.55
N ASP A 45 -22.43 5.46 -5.64
CA ASP A 45 -21.95 4.43 -4.73
C ASP A 45 -20.59 3.89 -5.17
N HIS A 46 -19.82 3.42 -4.19
CA HIS A 46 -18.57 2.71 -4.48
C HIS A 46 -18.84 1.44 -5.30
N SER A 47 -18.01 1.23 -6.32
CA SER A 47 -17.77 -0.09 -6.89
C SER A 47 -16.30 -0.20 -7.30
N SER A 48 -15.79 -1.42 -7.47
CA SER A 48 -14.42 -1.64 -7.95
C SER A 48 -14.17 -1.00 -9.32
N ALA A 49 -15.15 -1.09 -10.23
CA ALA A 49 -15.07 -0.47 -11.55
C ALA A 49 -14.97 1.06 -11.47
N VAL A 50 -15.78 1.69 -10.60
CA VAL A 50 -15.74 3.14 -10.38
C VAL A 50 -14.41 3.58 -9.77
N PHE A 51 -13.86 2.79 -8.84
CA PHE A 51 -12.56 3.07 -8.25
C PHE A 51 -11.42 2.98 -9.26
N VAL A 52 -11.44 1.96 -10.13
CA VAL A 52 -10.47 1.80 -11.23
C VAL A 52 -10.59 2.96 -12.22
N GLU A 53 -11.79 3.35 -12.62
CA GLU A 53 -11.97 4.51 -13.51
C GLU A 53 -11.47 5.81 -12.85
N PHE A 54 -11.82 6.03 -11.58
CA PHE A 54 -11.34 7.16 -10.80
C PHE A 54 -9.81 7.18 -10.76
N SER A 55 -9.17 6.05 -10.44
CA SER A 55 -7.71 5.96 -10.29
C SER A 55 -6.99 6.29 -11.59
N HIS A 56 -7.49 5.77 -12.72
CA HIS A 56 -6.97 6.11 -14.05
C HIS A 56 -7.21 7.57 -14.46
N SER A 57 -8.30 8.18 -14.01
CA SER A 57 -8.66 9.56 -14.39
C SER A 57 -7.94 10.63 -13.58
N ARG A 58 -7.58 10.35 -12.32
CA ARG A 58 -7.07 11.35 -11.36
C ARG A 58 -5.57 11.28 -11.14
N MET A 59 -4.91 10.17 -11.50
CA MET A 59 -3.50 9.98 -11.23
C MET A 59 -2.71 9.79 -12.53
N ASP A 60 -1.81 10.74 -12.78
CA ASP A 60 -0.80 10.60 -13.81
C ASP A 60 0.38 9.80 -13.23
N GLY A 61 0.45 8.50 -13.53
CA GLY A 61 1.59 7.63 -13.22
C GLY A 61 1.31 6.49 -12.24
N GLU A 62 2.37 5.80 -11.84
CA GLU A 62 2.30 4.67 -10.89
C GLU A 62 2.12 5.18 -9.46
N VAL A 63 0.99 4.84 -8.86
CA VAL A 63 0.64 5.24 -7.47
C VAL A 63 1.47 4.46 -6.45
N CYS A 64 1.74 3.19 -6.75
CA CYS A 64 2.66 2.36 -6.00
C CYS A 64 4.00 2.29 -6.75
N PRO A 65 5.11 2.79 -6.18
CA PRO A 65 6.42 2.83 -6.86
C PRO A 65 7.06 1.48 -7.17
N VAL A 66 6.45 0.39 -6.70
CA VAL A 66 6.87 -1.00 -6.98
C VAL A 66 5.85 -1.76 -7.82
N GLY A 67 4.82 -1.07 -8.35
CA GLY A 67 3.80 -1.66 -9.21
C GLY A 67 2.71 -2.44 -8.48
N GLY A 68 2.48 -2.17 -7.19
CA GLY A 68 1.37 -2.77 -6.45
C GLY A 68 0.00 -2.27 -6.93
N GLU A 69 -0.94 -3.19 -7.05
CA GLU A 69 -2.35 -2.89 -7.32
C GLU A 69 -3.03 -2.30 -6.09
N LEU A 70 -3.92 -1.33 -6.31
CA LEU A 70 -4.68 -0.64 -5.27
C LEU A 70 -6.15 -1.05 -5.28
N ASN A 71 -6.73 -1.24 -4.10
CA ASN A 71 -8.15 -1.52 -3.91
C ASN A 71 -8.74 -0.56 -2.87
N PHE A 72 -10.03 -0.25 -2.98
CA PHE A 72 -10.73 0.53 -1.97
C PHE A 72 -11.63 -0.38 -1.14
N VAL A 73 -11.34 -0.47 0.15
CA VAL A 73 -12.00 -1.37 1.11
C VAL A 73 -12.31 -0.58 2.38
N ASP A 74 -13.56 -0.63 2.82
CA ASP A 74 -14.03 -0.02 4.08
C ASP A 74 -13.60 1.44 4.30
N GLY A 75 -13.61 2.24 3.23
CA GLY A 75 -13.25 3.65 3.31
C GLY A 75 -11.75 3.93 3.17
N THR A 76 -10.92 2.91 3.07
CA THR A 76 -9.47 3.04 2.92
C THR A 76 -9.00 2.52 1.56
N VAL A 77 -7.79 2.90 1.17
CA VAL A 77 -7.12 2.31 0.00
C VAL A 77 -6.04 1.36 0.50
N GLU A 78 -6.09 0.13 0.03
CA GLU A 78 -5.12 -0.93 0.31
C GLU A 78 -4.23 -1.15 -0.91
N CYS A 79 -2.96 -1.48 -0.66
CA CYS A 79 -2.03 -1.88 -1.71
C CYS A 79 -1.69 -3.36 -1.53
N SER A 80 -1.71 -4.10 -2.63
CA SER A 80 -1.36 -5.53 -2.66
C SER A 80 0.07 -5.85 -2.20
N VAL A 81 0.95 -4.85 -2.12
CA VAL A 81 2.37 -5.01 -1.77
C VAL A 81 2.73 -4.29 -0.46
N HIS A 82 1.97 -3.26 -0.05
CA HIS A 82 2.29 -2.42 1.11
C HIS A 82 1.07 -2.18 1.99
N GLY A 83 1.24 -2.35 3.30
CA GLY A 83 0.23 -2.09 4.31
C GLY A 83 0.34 -3.09 5.45
N ASP A 84 0.06 -2.62 6.66
CA ASP A 84 -0.16 -3.50 7.79
C ASP A 84 -1.48 -4.24 7.57
N ASN A 85 -1.37 -5.55 7.39
CA ASN A 85 -2.48 -6.47 7.37
C ASN A 85 -3.00 -6.63 8.81
N ASP A 86 -3.49 -5.54 9.41
CA ASP A 86 -4.15 -5.49 10.72
C ASP A 86 -5.67 -5.76 10.56
N SER A 87 -6.03 -6.53 9.54
CA SER A 87 -7.32 -7.21 9.49
C SER A 87 -7.18 -8.49 10.29
N GLU A 88 -7.82 -8.52 11.45
CA GLU A 88 -8.02 -9.69 12.30
C GLU A 88 -8.49 -10.91 11.48
N ASP A 89 -7.56 -11.77 11.05
CA ASP A 89 -7.86 -13.17 10.74
C ASP A 89 -7.96 -13.92 12.08
N GLU A 90 -9.06 -13.71 12.80
CA GLU A 90 -9.51 -14.64 13.82
C GLU A 90 -10.05 -15.92 13.16
N GLU A 91 -9.49 -17.04 13.61
CA GLU A 91 -9.95 -18.44 13.52
C GLU A 91 -9.52 -19.27 12.30
N GLU A 92 -8.43 -20.03 12.47
CA GLU A 92 -8.60 -21.47 12.76
C GLU A 92 -7.61 -21.94 13.83
N GLU A 93 -8.14 -22.24 15.02
CA GLU A 93 -7.49 -23.05 16.04
C GLU A 93 -7.09 -24.41 15.45
N ASN A 94 -5.80 -24.68 15.29
CA ASN A 94 -5.30 -26.04 15.37
C ASN A 94 -4.12 -26.11 16.36
N LYS A 95 -4.39 -26.87 17.42
CA LYS A 95 -3.58 -27.10 18.61
C LYS A 95 -2.24 -27.77 18.33
N ASP A 96 -1.39 -27.62 19.34
CA ASP A 96 -0.26 -28.47 19.73
C ASP A 96 1.10 -28.18 19.05
N SER A 97 1.97 -27.48 19.77
CA SER A 97 3.04 -28.18 20.53
C SER A 97 3.88 -27.23 21.40
N GLU A 98 4.18 -27.72 22.59
CA GLU A 98 4.92 -27.11 23.70
C GLU A 98 6.33 -26.54 23.37
N VAL A 99 6.62 -25.41 24.02
CA VAL A 99 7.88 -24.83 24.53
C VAL A 99 9.06 -25.80 24.79
N PRO A 100 10.36 -25.38 24.79
CA PRO A 100 10.86 -24.36 25.72
C PRO A 100 12.02 -23.41 25.29
N PHE A 101 12.00 -22.24 25.93
CA PHE A 101 13.05 -21.23 25.92
C PHE A 101 14.27 -21.67 26.76
N LEU A 102 15.47 -21.30 26.31
CA LEU A 102 16.70 -21.26 27.10
C LEU A 102 17.04 -19.80 27.44
#